data_AF-Q9FPD3-F1
#
_entry.id   AF-Q9FPD3-F1
#
_cell.length_a   1.000
_cell.length_b   1.000
_cell.length_c   1.000
_cell.angle_alpha   90.00
_cell.angle_beta   90.00
_cell.angle_gamma   90.00
#
_symmetry.space_group_name_H-M   'P 1'
#
loop_
_entity.id
_entity.type
_entity.pdbx_description
1 polymer ?
#
loop_
_entity_poly.entity_id
_entity_poly.type
_entity_poly.pdbx_seq_one_letter_code
_entity_poly.pdbx_strand_id
1 'polypeptide(L)' 'NGTVDFIFGNAASLLQDCNLYPRRPTKGQFNAITAQGRTDPNQNTGISFQKCTIKAADDLASSNFTVLTYFGRPWKEY' A
#
# COMPACT_ATOMS: atom_id res chain seq x y z
N ASN A 1 8.70 -3.18 -0.40
CA ASN A 1 8.03 -3.83 0.74
C ASN A 1 7.85 -2.77 1.82
N GLY A 2 6.95 -2.96 2.80
CA GLY A 2 6.76 -1.96 3.85
C GLY A 2 5.53 -2.22 4.72
N THR A 3 5.18 -1.27 5.57
CA THR A 3 4.08 -1.40 6.54
C THR A 3 2.96 -0.40 6.26
N VAL A 4 3.15 0.85 6.67
CA VAL A 4 2.18 1.95 6.51
C VAL A 4 2.59 2.79 5.30
N ASP A 5 1.65 3.00 4.38
CA ASP A 5 1.74 3.92 3.24
C ASP A 5 3.01 3.76 2.39
N PHE A 6 3.47 2.53 2.20
CA PHE A 6 4.78 2.29 1.60
C PHE A 6 4.83 2.46 0.07
N ILE A 7 3.68 2.72 -0.56
CA ILE A 7 3.55 3.27 -1.91
C ILE A 7 2.63 4.50 -1.82
N PHE A 8 3.20 5.70 -1.82
CA PHE A 8 2.44 6.94 -1.62
C PHE A 8 2.82 8.01 -2.63
N GLY A 9 1.99 9.04 -2.74
CA GLY A 9 2.24 10.22 -3.57
C GLY A 9 1.15 10.48 -4.59
N ASN A 10 1.48 11.33 -5.57
CA ASN A 10 0.54 11.87 -6.55
C ASN A 10 1.08 11.74 -7.98
N ALA A 11 1.81 10.66 -8.29
CA ALA A 11 2.27 10.38 -9.64
C ALA A 11 1.17 9.70 -10.46
N ALA A 12 1.29 9.74 -11.80
CA ALA A 12 0.66 8.76 -12.68
C ALA A 12 1.61 7.55 -12.77
N SER A 13 1.28 6.45 -12.11
CA SER A 13 2.17 5.30 -11.94
C SER A 13 1.47 3.98 -12.23
N LEU A 14 2.21 3.07 -12.89
CA LEU A 14 1.82 1.69 -13.14
C LEU A 14 2.89 0.78 -12.54
N LEU A 15 2.47 -0.11 -11.63
CA LEU A 15 3.26 -1.24 -11.18
C LEU A 15 2.72 -2.46 -11.89
N GLN A 16 3.53 -3.05 -12.77
CA GLN A 16 3.16 -4.21 -13.56
C GLN A 16 4.05 -5.40 -13.21
N ASP A 17 3.44 -6.59 -13.05
CA ASP A 17 4.16 -7.84 -12.75
C ASP A 17 5.06 -7.74 -11.50
N CYS A 18 4.63 -6.94 -10.53
CA CYS A 18 5.41 -6.65 -9.33
C CYS A 18 4.97 -7.52 -8.15
N ASN A 19 5.93 -7.82 -7.28
CA ASN A 19 5.68 -8.47 -5.98
C ASN A 19 5.63 -7.42 -4.85
N LEU A 20 4.50 -7.38 -4.16
CA LEU A 20 4.22 -6.44 -3.08
C LEU A 20 4.12 -7.20 -1.76
N TYR A 21 5.05 -6.90 -0.85
CA TYR A 21 5.16 -7.58 0.43
C TYR A 21 4.90 -6.63 1.62
N PRO A 22 3.67 -6.59 2.17
CA PRO A 22 3.41 -6.01 3.48
C PRO A 22 4.21 -6.74 4.56
N ARG A 23 4.85 -5.98 5.46
CA ARG A 23 5.72 -6.44 6.55
C ARG A 23 5.00 -6.36 7.89
N ARG A 24 5.58 -6.95 8.94
CA ARG A 24 5.07 -6.83 10.31
C ARG A 24 5.24 -5.40 10.83
N PRO A 25 4.17 -4.66 11.15
CA PRO A 25 4.29 -3.34 11.74
C PRO A 25 4.51 -3.44 13.26
N THR A 26 4.61 -2.29 13.93
CA THR A 26 4.57 -2.25 15.39
C THR A 26 3.19 -2.70 15.89
N LYS A 27 3.14 -3.38 17.04
CA LYS A 27 1.88 -3.84 17.63
C LYS A 27 0.91 -2.67 17.82
N GLY A 28 -0.34 -2.85 17.38
CA GLY A 28 -1.39 -1.82 17.42
C GLY A 28 -1.48 -0.97 16.14
N GLN A 29 -0.55 -1.12 15.20
CA GLN A 29 -0.67 -0.53 13.86
C GLN A 29 -1.34 -1.49 12.87
N PHE A 30 -1.73 -0.94 11.72
CA PHE A 30 -2.20 -1.66 10.54
C PHE A 30 -1.28 -1.38 9.36
N ASN A 31 -1.38 -2.18 8.31
CA ASN A 31 -0.69 -1.93 7.05
C ASN A 31 -1.65 -1.28 6.04
N ALA A 32 -1.15 -0.29 5.30
CA ALA A 32 -1.81 0.24 4.11
C ALA A 32 -0.80 0.22 2.97
N ILE A 33 -1.12 -0.49 1.89
CA ILE A 33 -0.20 -0.62 0.75
C ILE A 33 -0.04 0.72 0.05
N THR A 34 -1.16 1.43 -0.15
CA THR A 34 -1.14 2.75 -0.80
C THR A 34 -1.66 3.90 0.05
N ALA A 35 -1.11 5.08 -0.22
CA ALA A 35 -1.63 6.37 0.22
C ALA A 35 -1.57 7.35 -0.96
N GLN A 36 -2.56 7.22 -1.85
CA GLN A 36 -2.66 8.08 -3.03
C GLN A 36 -3.11 9.48 -2.57
N GLY A 37 -2.41 10.50 -3.10
CA GLY A 37 -2.50 11.88 -2.62
C GLY A 37 -2.94 12.88 -3.67
N ARG A 38 -3.90 12.56 -4.55
CA ARG A 38 -4.46 13.54 -5.49
C ARG A 38 -5.32 14.54 -4.74
N THR A 39 -5.06 15.82 -4.98
CA THR A 39 -5.72 16.94 -4.29
C THR A 39 -6.65 17.73 -5.19
N ASP A 40 -6.58 17.53 -6.50
CA ASP A 40 -7.36 18.24 -7.50
C ASP A 40 -7.92 17.22 -8.50
N PRO A 41 -9.24 17.19 -8.76
CA PRO A 41 -9.86 16.25 -9.69
C PRO A 41 -9.35 16.39 -11.14
N ASN A 42 -8.73 17.53 -11.49
CA ASN A 42 -8.16 17.80 -12.80
C ASN A 42 -6.73 17.23 -12.97
N GLN A 43 -6.12 16.70 -11.92
CA GLN A 43 -4.82 16.00 -12.01
C GLN A 43 -5.02 14.60 -12.61
N ASN A 44 -4.23 14.30 -13.64
CA ASN A 44 -4.22 13.02 -14.37
C ASN A 44 -3.32 11.98 -13.68
N THR A 45 -3.47 11.82 -12.37
CA THR A 45 -2.58 11.03 -11.50
C THR A 45 -3.32 9.85 -10.87
N GLY A 46 -2.55 8.86 -10.38
CA GLY A 46 -3.09 7.61 -9.87
C GLY A 46 -2.02 6.53 -9.71
N ILE A 47 -2.29 5.54 -8.86
CA ILE A 47 -1.44 4.36 -8.69
C ILE A 47 -2.22 3.15 -9.21
N SER A 48 -1.74 2.54 -10.28
CA SER A 48 -2.33 1.35 -10.89
C SER A 48 -1.46 0.12 -10.66
N PHE A 49 -2.10 -1.02 -10.37
CA PHE A 49 -1.45 -2.31 -10.20
C PHE A 49 -1.98 -3.29 -11.24
N GLN A 50 -1.09 -3.89 -12.02
CA GLN A 50 -1.47 -4.82 -13.07
C GLN A 50 -0.66 -6.12 -12.96
N LYS A 51 -1.35 -7.27 -12.84
CA LYS A 51 -0.71 -8.58 -12.68
C LYS A 51 0.27 -8.66 -11.51
N CYS A 52 0.06 -7.85 -10.46
CA CYS A 52 0.89 -7.88 -9.28
C CYS A 52 0.50 -9.03 -8.36
N THR A 53 1.48 -9.57 -7.63
CA THR A 53 1.24 -10.49 -6.50
C THR A 53 1.37 -9.72 -5.20
N ILE A 54 0.33 -9.77 -4.36
CA ILE A 54 0.35 -9.18 -3.02
C ILE A 54 0.34 -10.32 -2.02
N LYS A 55 1.39 -10.43 -1.20
CA LYS A 55 1.56 -11.51 -0.22
C LYS A 55 2.20 -10.99 1.06
N ALA A 56 1.79 -11.48 2.21
CA ALA A 56 2.48 -11.21 3.47
C ALA A 56 3.96 -11.64 3.39
N ALA A 57 4.86 -10.77 3.85
CA ALA A 57 6.25 -11.17 4.07
C ALA A 57 6.34 -12.14 5.25
N ASP A 58 7.46 -12.86 5.35
CA ASP A 58 7.63 -13.92 6.36
C ASP A 58 7.43 -13.41 7.80
N ASP A 59 7.93 -12.22 8.12
CA ASP A 59 7.78 -11.62 9.46
C ASP A 59 6.33 -11.26 9.80
N LEU A 60 5.53 -10.90 8.81
CA LEU A 60 4.10 -10.65 8.94
C LEU A 60 3.33 -11.96 9.06
N ALA A 61 3.66 -12.95 8.21
CA ALA A 61 3.03 -14.26 8.20
C ALA A 61 3.27 -15.02 9.52
N SER A 62 4.44 -14.82 10.16
CA SER A 62 4.78 -15.40 11.46
C SER A 62 4.47 -14.47 12.65
N SER A 63 3.67 -13.42 12.45
CA SER A 63 3.36 -12.45 13.52
C SER A 63 2.59 -13.11 14.67
N ASN A 64 2.95 -12.76 15.90
CA ASN A 64 2.25 -13.20 17.12
C ASN A 64 1.02 -12.34 17.46
N PHE A 65 0.63 -11.43 16.58
CA PHE A 65 -0.62 -10.68 16.65
C PHE A 65 -1.19 -10.45 15.25
N THR A 66 -2.52 -10.32 15.19
CA THR A 66 -3.24 -10.01 13.96
C THR A 66 -2.88 -8.62 13.45
N VAL A 67 -2.56 -8.54 12.17
CA VAL A 67 -2.27 -7.28 11.49
C VAL A 67 -3.28 -7.09 10.38
N LEU A 68 -4.12 -6.07 10.51
CA LEU A 68 -5.02 -5.67 9.44
C LEU A 68 -4.17 -5.06 8.31
N THR A 69 -4.37 -5.55 7.09
CA THR A 69 -3.64 -5.09 5.90
C THR A 69 -4.63 -4.71 4.82
N TYR A 70 -4.58 -3.45 4.39
CA TYR A 70 -5.49 -2.87 3.41
C TYR A 70 -4.74 -2.50 2.12
N PHE A 71 -5.45 -2.48 0.98
CA PHE A 71 -4.87 -2.00 -0.29
C PHE A 71 -4.47 -0.53 -0.26
N GLY A 72 -5.08 0.26 0.62
CA GLY A 72 -4.64 1.63 0.86
C GLY A 72 -5.61 2.41 1.74
N ARG A 73 -5.32 3.70 1.87
CA ARG A 73 -6.18 4.70 2.49
C ARG A 73 -6.09 6.01 1.70
N PRO A 74 -7.17 6.82 1.62
CA PRO A 74 -7.12 8.11 0.97
C PRO A 74 -6.23 9.05 1.79
N TRP A 75 -5.10 9.49 1.22
CA TRP A 75 -4.27 10.51 1.89
C TRP A 75 -4.83 11.91 1.64
N LYS A 76 -5.43 12.11 0.47
CA LYS A 76 -6.05 13.34 0.02
C LYS A 76 -7.45 13.04 -0.54
N GLU A 77 -8.18 14.09 -0.86
CA GLU A 77 -9.62 14.06 -1.14
C GLU A 77 -9.99 13.31 -2.44
N TYR A 78 -9.09 13.23 -3.41
CA TYR A 78 -9.36 12.72 -4.75
C TYR A 78 -8.48 11.54 -5.15
#